data_AF-A0A952C8F4-F1
#
_entry.id   AF-A0A952C8F4-F1
#
_cell.length_a   1.000
_cell.length_b   1.000
_cell.length_c   1.000
_cell.angle_alpha   90.00
_cell.angle_beta   90.00
_cell.angle_gamma   90.00
#
_symmetry.space_group_name_H-M   'P 1'
#
loop_
_entity.id
_entity.type
_entity.pdbx_description
1 polymer ?
#
loop_
_entity_poly.entity_id
_entity_poly.type
_entity_poly.pdbx_seq_one_letter_code
_entity_poly.pdbx_strand_id
1 'polypeptide(L)'
;MTSNIVLVVHGGAGTILRDQMTPETERVYKESLAKALKTGYEILNRGGSSLDAVEATVKILEDNPLFNAGKGAVFTNDGKNELDASIMDGKTLNAGAVAGVTTIKNPISAARKVMENSQHVMMVGKGAEAFATQEGLEIVDPSYFFTRSRWESLQKLKKEDSVKMELDHSVNKDPRLNSALAGKESRSGTVGAVALDKSGNLAAATSTGGMTNKRYGRVGDSPIIGAGTYASNKTCAVSCTGWGEYYIRLVMAKTISDMMEFGKYSLKDAANEMVMKRLPTLGGDGGLIAVDHQGHV
;
A
#
# COMPACT_ATOMS: atom_id res chain seq x y z
N MET A 1 13.74 0.83 -31.66
CA MET A 1 12.50 0.98 -30.85
C MET A 1 12.91 1.68 -29.58
N THR A 2 12.34 2.85 -29.27
CA THR A 2 12.55 3.49 -27.97
C THR A 2 11.91 2.60 -26.91
N SER A 3 12.71 2.00 -26.02
CA SER A 3 12.19 1.20 -24.91
C SER A 3 11.32 2.08 -24.02
N ASN A 4 10.01 1.85 -24.00
CA ASN A 4 9.09 2.58 -23.14
C ASN A 4 9.37 2.21 -21.68
N ILE A 5 9.81 3.19 -20.89
CA ILE A 5 9.82 3.09 -19.43
C ILE A 5 8.60 3.78 -18.86
N VAL A 6 7.99 3.18 -17.84
CA VAL A 6 6.83 3.74 -17.16
C VAL A 6 7.04 3.59 -15.66
N LEU A 7 6.69 4.61 -14.90
CA LEU A 7 6.61 4.56 -13.45
C LEU A 7 5.37 5.31 -13.02
N VAL A 8 4.54 4.67 -12.21
CA VAL A 8 3.33 5.26 -11.63
C VAL A 8 3.42 5.12 -10.13
N VAL A 9 2.90 6.10 -9.39
CA VAL A 9 2.96 6.16 -7.93
C VAL A 9 1.63 6.65 -7.35
N HIS A 10 1.24 6.15 -6.18
CA HIS A 10 0.13 6.71 -5.38
C HIS A 10 0.54 6.95 -3.92
N GLY A 11 -0.08 7.97 -3.31
CA GLY A 11 0.04 8.30 -1.88
C GLY A 11 -1.19 7.90 -1.05
N GLY A 12 -2.09 7.11 -1.63
CA GLY A 12 -3.32 6.65 -0.99
C GLY A 12 -4.58 7.31 -1.55
N ALA A 13 -5.70 6.58 -1.51
CA ALA A 13 -7.03 7.10 -1.85
C ALA A 13 -7.72 7.64 -0.60
N GLY A 14 -8.62 8.63 -0.70
CA GLY A 14 -9.56 9.00 0.37
C GLY A 14 -8.99 9.55 1.68
N THR A 15 -7.68 9.82 1.77
CA THR A 15 -7.00 10.28 3.00
C THR A 15 -7.31 11.75 3.34
N ILE A 16 -7.53 12.60 2.33
CA ILE A 16 -7.81 14.03 2.50
C ILE A 16 -9.06 14.36 1.68
N LEU A 17 -10.08 14.88 2.35
CA LEU A 17 -11.27 15.38 1.67
C LEU A 17 -10.94 16.68 0.93
N ARG A 18 -11.54 16.87 -0.25
CA ARG A 18 -11.21 17.99 -1.15
C ARG A 18 -11.45 19.36 -0.51
N ASP A 19 -12.41 19.46 0.39
CA ASP A 19 -12.75 20.64 1.18
C ASP A 19 -11.71 20.97 2.26
N GLN A 20 -10.92 19.99 2.71
CA GLN A 20 -9.83 20.17 3.68
C GLN A 20 -8.47 20.40 2.99
N MET A 21 -8.40 20.30 1.66
CA MET A 21 -7.16 20.48 0.90
C MET A 21 -6.92 21.97 0.61
N THR A 22 -6.02 22.60 1.36
CA THR A 22 -5.54 23.95 1.02
C THR A 22 -4.57 23.90 -0.17
N PRO A 23 -4.43 24.99 -0.96
CA PRO A 23 -3.46 25.02 -2.06
C PRO A 23 -2.02 24.73 -1.62
N GLU A 24 -1.66 25.16 -0.40
CA GLU A 24 -0.33 24.91 0.16
C GLU A 24 -0.15 23.44 0.55
N THR A 25 -1.15 22.83 1.21
CA THR A 25 -1.16 21.39 1.49
C THR A 25 -1.03 20.60 0.19
N GLU A 26 -1.83 20.93 -0.81
CA GLU A 26 -1.80 20.26 -2.12
C GLU A 26 -0.42 20.36 -2.78
N ARG A 27 0.20 21.54 -2.73
CA ARG A 27 1.55 21.77 -3.26
C ARG A 27 2.57 20.85 -2.60
N VAL A 28 2.56 20.77 -1.26
CA VAL A 28 3.49 19.92 -0.49
C VAL A 28 3.31 18.43 -0.81
N TYR A 29 2.07 17.96 -0.97
CA TYR A 29 1.81 16.57 -1.40
C TYR A 29 2.30 16.31 -2.83
N LYS A 30 2.05 17.24 -3.76
CA LYS A 30 2.53 17.14 -5.16
C LYS A 30 4.05 17.12 -5.25
N GLU A 31 4.74 17.97 -4.50
CA GLU A 31 6.20 18.00 -4.44
C GLU A 31 6.78 16.70 -3.88
N SER A 32 6.14 16.15 -2.85
CA SER A 32 6.51 14.87 -2.25
C SER A 32 6.35 13.71 -3.23
N LEU A 33 5.22 13.63 -3.95
CA LEU A 33 4.99 12.63 -4.98
C LEU A 33 5.96 12.80 -6.16
N ALA A 34 6.22 14.04 -6.58
CA ALA A 34 7.18 14.34 -7.65
C ALA A 34 8.60 13.90 -7.28
N LYS A 35 9.01 14.09 -6.01
CA LYS A 35 10.31 13.61 -5.51
C LYS A 35 10.41 12.07 -5.56
N ALA A 36 9.37 11.37 -5.11
CA ALA A 36 9.33 9.91 -5.15
C ALA A 36 9.39 9.41 -6.60
N LEU A 37 8.55 9.97 -7.47
CA LEU A 37 8.49 9.64 -8.90
C LEU A 37 9.84 9.89 -9.60
N LYS A 38 10.45 11.05 -9.36
CA LYS A 38 11.76 11.40 -9.93
C LYS A 38 12.84 10.40 -9.53
N THR A 39 12.86 9.99 -8.25
CA THR A 39 13.84 9.03 -7.72
C THR A 39 13.78 7.69 -8.44
N GLY A 40 12.59 7.10 -8.57
CA GLY A 40 12.43 5.84 -9.30
C GLY A 40 12.64 5.99 -10.81
N TYR A 41 12.19 7.10 -11.40
CA TYR A 41 12.33 7.35 -12.82
C TYR A 41 13.80 7.49 -13.24
N GLU A 42 14.64 8.14 -12.43
CA GLU A 42 16.09 8.22 -12.69
C GLU A 42 16.75 6.84 -12.75
N ILE A 43 16.31 5.90 -11.90
CA ILE A 43 16.76 4.49 -11.93
C ILE A 43 16.38 3.82 -13.25
N LEU A 44 15.14 3.97 -13.71
CA LEU A 44 14.70 3.41 -14.99
C LEU A 44 15.44 4.07 -16.17
N ASN A 45 15.61 5.39 -16.12
CA ASN A 45 16.23 6.17 -17.19
C ASN A 45 17.71 5.79 -17.39
N ARG A 46 18.44 5.47 -16.31
CA ARG A 46 19.81 4.94 -16.40
C ARG A 46 19.89 3.44 -16.71
N GLY A 47 18.76 2.77 -16.94
CA GLY A 47 18.70 1.34 -17.30
C GLY A 47 18.69 0.38 -16.10
N GLY A 48 18.37 0.86 -14.90
CA GLY A 48 18.08 0.01 -13.74
C GLY A 48 16.77 -0.77 -13.88
N SER A 49 16.55 -1.73 -12.99
CA SER A 49 15.38 -2.61 -13.03
C SER A 49 14.11 -1.93 -12.54
N SER A 50 12.96 -2.44 -12.97
CA SER A 50 11.66 -2.02 -12.44
C SER A 50 11.54 -2.29 -10.93
N LEU A 51 12.13 -3.38 -10.45
CA LEU A 51 12.17 -3.73 -9.03
C LEU A 51 12.91 -2.69 -8.19
N ASP A 52 14.09 -2.24 -8.64
CA ASP A 52 14.85 -1.17 -7.98
C ASP A 52 14.07 0.16 -7.97
N ALA A 53 13.40 0.46 -9.08
CA ALA A 53 12.65 1.70 -9.22
C ALA A 53 11.44 1.76 -8.28
N VAL A 54 10.66 0.69 -8.15
CA VAL A 54 9.49 0.66 -7.25
C VAL A 54 9.91 0.65 -5.78
N GLU A 55 10.97 -0.09 -5.41
CA GLU A 55 11.49 -0.05 -4.04
C GLU A 55 11.96 1.37 -3.66
N ALA A 56 12.81 1.99 -4.47
CA ALA A 56 13.33 3.32 -4.19
C ALA A 56 12.22 4.37 -4.11
N THR A 57 11.21 4.27 -4.97
CA THR A 57 10.03 5.16 -4.95
C THR A 57 9.26 5.02 -3.64
N VAL A 58 8.94 3.78 -3.23
CA VAL A 58 8.17 3.52 -2.01
C VAL A 58 8.96 3.91 -0.76
N LYS A 59 10.29 3.71 -0.72
CA LYS A 59 11.13 4.18 0.40
C LYS A 59 11.03 5.68 0.63
N ILE A 60 11.02 6.49 -0.45
CA ILE A 60 10.85 7.94 -0.34
C ILE A 60 9.50 8.29 0.30
N LEU A 61 8.46 7.51 0.03
CA LEU A 61 7.14 7.71 0.63
C LEU A 61 7.08 7.21 2.08
N GLU A 62 7.73 6.09 2.39
CA GLU A 62 7.90 5.59 3.77
C GLU A 62 8.70 6.53 4.66
N ASP A 63 9.65 7.28 4.12
CA ASP A 63 10.42 8.26 4.89
C ASP A 63 9.70 9.60 5.06
N ASN A 64 8.54 9.77 4.42
CA ASN A 64 7.82 11.03 4.38
C ASN A 64 6.57 11.01 5.31
N PRO A 65 6.55 11.85 6.36
CA PRO A 65 5.50 11.84 7.39
C PRO A 65 4.08 12.14 6.88
N LEU A 66 3.93 12.61 5.64
CA LEU A 66 2.64 12.93 5.03
C LEU A 66 1.83 11.69 4.65
N PHE A 67 2.50 10.57 4.40
CA PHE A 67 1.86 9.35 3.91
C PHE A 67 1.72 8.30 5.02
N ASN A 68 0.73 7.42 4.88
CA ASN A 68 0.48 6.37 5.87
C ASN A 68 1.28 5.10 5.49
N ALA A 69 2.61 5.22 5.55
CA ALA A 69 3.57 4.13 5.43
C ALA A 69 4.88 4.57 6.10
N GLY A 70 5.59 3.65 6.75
CA GLY A 70 6.80 4.02 7.50
C GLY A 70 6.57 5.20 8.44
N LYS A 71 7.40 6.24 8.33
CA LYS A 71 7.24 7.52 9.03
C LYS A 71 5.93 8.18 8.62
N GLY A 72 5.02 8.39 9.57
CA GLY A 72 3.68 8.90 9.29
C GLY A 72 2.59 7.82 9.21
N ALA A 73 2.95 6.57 9.50
CA ALA A 73 1.99 5.50 9.69
C ALA A 73 0.92 5.85 10.74
N VAL A 74 -0.29 5.34 10.53
CA VAL A 74 -1.39 5.41 11.48
C VAL A 74 -1.13 4.53 12.70
N PHE A 75 -1.88 4.79 13.77
CA PHE A 75 -1.76 4.06 15.02
C PHE A 75 -2.83 2.98 15.17
N THR A 76 -2.45 1.85 15.76
CA THR A 76 -3.35 0.81 16.26
C THR A 76 -4.18 1.31 17.44
N ASN A 77 -5.16 0.51 17.85
CA ASN A 77 -5.93 0.77 19.07
C ASN A 77 -5.04 0.86 20.31
N ASP A 78 -3.90 0.16 20.35
CA ASP A 78 -2.95 0.21 21.46
C ASP A 78 -1.97 1.39 21.37
N GLY A 79 -2.14 2.27 20.39
CA GLY A 79 -1.28 3.45 20.21
C GLY A 79 0.11 3.11 19.67
N LYS A 80 0.25 2.02 18.91
CA LYS A 80 1.50 1.60 18.27
C LYS A 80 1.41 1.77 16.75
N ASN A 81 2.54 1.86 16.07
CA ASN A 81 2.60 1.72 14.61
C ASN A 81 2.93 0.27 14.27
N GLU A 82 2.12 -0.34 13.40
CA GLU A 82 2.34 -1.69 12.85
C GLU A 82 2.30 -1.58 11.34
N LEU A 83 3.35 -2.01 10.67
CA LEU A 83 3.59 -1.73 9.26
C LEU A 83 3.54 -3.01 8.44
N ASP A 84 3.01 -2.88 7.22
CA ASP A 84 2.87 -3.96 6.26
C ASP A 84 3.42 -3.51 4.90
N ALA A 85 4.12 -4.38 4.17
CA ALA A 85 4.57 -4.10 2.82
C ALA A 85 4.74 -5.37 1.99
N SER A 86 4.63 -5.24 0.66
CA SER A 86 5.03 -6.30 -0.28
C SER A 86 5.59 -5.73 -1.58
N ILE A 87 6.41 -6.55 -2.24
CA ILE A 87 7.03 -6.27 -3.53
C ILE A 87 7.00 -7.53 -4.40
N MET A 88 6.84 -7.38 -5.71
CA MET A 88 6.76 -8.50 -6.65
C MET A 88 7.48 -8.19 -7.96
N ASP A 89 8.28 -9.16 -8.43
CA ASP A 89 8.90 -9.16 -9.75
C ASP A 89 8.00 -9.86 -10.77
N GLY A 90 7.59 -9.14 -11.81
CA GLY A 90 6.73 -9.67 -12.87
C GLY A 90 7.44 -10.64 -13.82
N LYS A 91 8.78 -10.64 -13.86
CA LYS A 91 9.54 -11.56 -14.73
C LYS A 91 9.51 -12.99 -14.19
N THR A 92 9.76 -13.14 -12.90
CA THR A 92 9.90 -14.46 -12.25
C THR A 92 8.68 -14.85 -11.41
N LEU A 93 7.78 -13.91 -11.14
CA LEU A 93 6.71 -14.02 -10.14
C LEU A 93 7.23 -14.20 -8.71
N ASN A 94 8.53 -14.02 -8.46
CA ASN A 94 9.06 -13.94 -7.11
C ASN A 94 8.45 -12.73 -6.41
N ALA A 95 8.17 -12.91 -5.13
CA ALA A 95 7.55 -11.90 -4.31
C ALA A 95 8.09 -11.98 -2.87
N GLY A 96 8.01 -10.86 -2.18
CA GLY A 96 8.36 -10.76 -0.78
C GLY A 96 7.42 -9.85 -0.03
N ALA A 97 7.17 -10.15 1.23
CA ALA A 97 6.21 -9.42 2.06
C ALA A 97 6.59 -9.48 3.54
N VAL A 98 6.25 -8.40 4.25
CA VAL A 98 6.28 -8.32 5.71
C VAL A 98 4.97 -7.77 6.24
N ALA A 99 4.52 -8.23 7.40
CA ALA A 99 3.33 -7.70 8.07
C ALA A 99 3.51 -7.59 9.58
N GLY A 100 2.86 -6.60 10.18
CA GLY A 100 2.88 -6.35 11.62
C GLY A 100 4.26 -6.02 12.19
N VAL A 101 5.15 -5.44 11.39
CA VAL A 101 6.49 -5.03 11.84
C VAL A 101 6.44 -3.65 12.49
N THR A 102 7.29 -3.41 13.50
CA THR A 102 7.19 -2.26 14.41
C THR A 102 8.49 -1.46 14.54
N THR A 103 9.61 -1.98 14.03
CA THR A 103 10.94 -1.37 14.21
C THR A 103 11.76 -1.27 12.92
N ILE A 104 11.30 -1.86 11.81
CA ILE A 104 12.00 -1.78 10.53
C ILE A 104 11.68 -0.43 9.89
N LYS A 105 12.70 0.42 9.68
CA LYS A 105 12.50 1.78 9.15
C LYS A 105 11.75 1.80 7.82
N ASN A 106 12.15 0.92 6.90
CA ASN A 106 11.58 0.80 5.56
C ASN A 106 11.06 -0.62 5.31
N PRO A 107 9.78 -0.91 5.65
CA PRO A 107 9.15 -2.20 5.43
C PRO A 107 9.28 -2.73 3.99
N ILE A 108 9.26 -1.87 2.97
CA ILE A 108 9.40 -2.32 1.58
C ILE A 108 10.77 -2.95 1.29
N SER A 109 11.85 -2.44 1.90
CA SER A 109 13.17 -3.05 1.78
C SER A 109 13.23 -4.40 2.50
N ALA A 110 12.53 -4.55 3.62
CA ALA A 110 12.42 -5.86 4.27
C ALA A 110 11.63 -6.86 3.42
N ALA A 111 10.52 -6.43 2.81
CA ALA A 111 9.80 -7.25 1.83
C ALA A 111 10.73 -7.70 0.69
N ARG A 112 11.54 -6.80 0.13
CA ARG A 112 12.53 -7.15 -0.90
C ARG A 112 13.57 -8.16 -0.40
N LYS A 113 14.07 -7.99 0.83
CA LYS A 113 15.01 -8.96 1.42
C LYS A 113 14.39 -10.34 1.64
N VAL A 114 13.12 -10.41 2.04
CA VAL A 114 12.40 -11.69 2.12
C VAL A 114 12.40 -12.38 0.76
N MET A 115 12.12 -11.64 -0.31
CA MET A 115 12.11 -12.17 -1.68
C MET A 115 13.48 -12.67 -2.17
N GLU A 116 14.54 -11.89 -1.95
CA GLU A 116 15.86 -12.16 -2.54
C GLU A 116 16.73 -13.08 -1.68
N ASN A 117 16.60 -13.01 -0.35
CA ASN A 117 17.54 -13.60 0.60
C ASN A 117 16.89 -14.66 1.51
N SER A 118 15.71 -15.17 1.14
CA SER A 118 15.06 -16.28 1.85
C SER A 118 14.38 -17.25 0.89
N GLN A 119 13.94 -18.41 1.40
CA GLN A 119 13.11 -19.35 0.66
C GLN A 119 11.60 -19.08 0.83
N HIS A 120 11.24 -17.93 1.42
CA HIS A 120 9.90 -17.61 1.83
C HIS A 120 9.37 -16.39 1.06
N VAL A 121 8.04 -16.29 0.96
CA VAL A 121 7.38 -15.11 0.35
C VAL A 121 6.95 -14.10 1.41
N MET A 122 6.59 -14.53 2.63
CA MET A 122 6.04 -13.64 3.64
C MET A 122 6.56 -13.97 5.03
N MET A 123 6.96 -12.94 5.78
CA MET A 123 7.33 -13.03 7.19
C MET A 123 6.52 -12.03 8.02
N VAL A 124 6.31 -12.31 9.31
CA VAL A 124 5.46 -11.46 10.16
C VAL A 124 6.09 -11.14 11.51
N GLY A 125 5.74 -9.96 12.05
CA GLY A 125 6.05 -9.53 13.40
C GLY A 125 7.52 -9.64 13.77
N LYS A 126 7.80 -10.15 14.98
CA LYS A 126 9.17 -10.26 15.52
C LYS A 126 10.08 -11.18 14.71
N GLY A 127 9.54 -12.18 14.02
CA GLY A 127 10.32 -13.04 13.12
C GLY A 127 10.86 -12.24 11.93
N ALA A 128 10.01 -11.40 11.31
CA ALA A 128 10.42 -10.52 10.23
C ALA A 128 11.45 -9.47 10.69
N GLU A 129 11.29 -8.91 11.90
CA GLU A 129 12.26 -7.96 12.47
C GLU A 129 13.63 -8.60 12.75
N ALA A 130 13.65 -9.83 13.27
CA ALA A 130 14.88 -10.58 13.48
C ALA A 130 15.61 -10.86 12.16
N PHE A 131 14.86 -11.29 11.14
CA PHE A 131 15.40 -11.49 9.79
C PHE A 131 15.94 -10.17 9.21
N ALA A 132 15.17 -9.07 9.29
CA ALA A 132 15.61 -7.76 8.83
C ALA A 132 16.91 -7.29 9.51
N THR A 133 17.07 -7.58 10.80
CA THR A 133 18.30 -7.29 11.54
C THR A 133 19.48 -8.10 11.01
N GLN A 134 19.30 -9.39 10.74
CA GLN A 134 20.32 -10.27 10.16
C GLN A 134 20.74 -9.81 8.76
N GLU A 135 19.79 -9.31 7.97
CA GLU A 135 20.01 -8.76 6.63
C GLU A 135 20.61 -7.34 6.63
N GLY A 136 20.93 -6.79 7.80
CA GLY A 136 21.58 -5.49 7.95
C GLY A 136 20.67 -4.30 7.62
N LEU A 137 19.35 -4.46 7.71
CA LEU A 137 18.42 -3.36 7.54
C LEU A 137 18.41 -2.43 8.76
N GLU A 138 18.12 -1.14 8.53
CA GLU A 138 18.07 -0.15 9.60
C GLU A 138 16.86 -0.39 10.51
N ILE A 139 17.16 -0.71 11.77
CA ILE A 139 16.18 -0.86 12.85
C ILE A 139 16.14 0.45 13.65
N VAL A 140 14.94 0.99 13.85
CA VAL A 140 14.71 2.26 14.52
C VAL A 140 13.87 2.09 15.77
N ASP A 141 13.99 3.03 16.70
CA ASP A 141 13.05 3.17 17.79
C ASP A 141 11.64 3.45 17.21
N PRO A 142 10.57 2.82 17.74
CA PRO A 142 9.20 3.06 17.27
C PRO A 142 8.78 4.53 17.25
N SER A 143 9.41 5.40 18.06
CA SER A 143 9.16 6.85 18.03
C SER A 143 9.47 7.49 16.67
N TYR A 144 10.28 6.87 15.82
CA TYR A 144 10.56 7.32 14.46
C TYR A 144 9.27 7.45 13.61
N PHE A 145 8.33 6.53 13.80
CA PHE A 145 7.10 6.47 13.01
C PHE A 145 6.07 7.51 13.46
N PHE A 146 6.23 8.06 14.65
CA PHE A 146 5.27 8.97 15.28
C PHE A 146 5.12 10.27 14.49
N THR A 147 3.87 10.68 14.31
CA THR A 147 3.53 12.06 13.97
C THR A 147 2.37 12.52 14.83
N ARG A 148 2.41 13.80 15.24
CA ARG A 148 1.37 14.39 16.09
C ARG A 148 -0.01 14.32 15.44
N SER A 149 -0.08 14.61 14.13
CA SER A 149 -1.34 14.58 13.38
C SER A 149 -2.01 13.20 13.41
N ARG A 150 -1.25 12.12 13.14
CA ARG A 150 -1.79 10.74 13.18
C ARG A 150 -2.19 10.30 14.58
N TRP A 151 -1.46 10.77 15.60
CA TRP A 151 -1.82 10.50 17.00
C TRP A 151 -3.14 11.17 17.37
N GLU A 152 -3.31 12.44 17.01
CA GLU A 152 -4.55 13.19 17.24
C GLU A 152 -5.74 12.54 16.50
N SER A 153 -5.53 12.00 15.29
CA SER A 153 -6.56 11.21 14.58
C SER A 153 -7.00 9.98 15.37
N LEU A 154 -6.08 9.23 15.99
CA LEU A 154 -6.43 8.09 16.85
C LEU A 154 -7.24 8.54 18.06
N GLN A 155 -6.81 9.61 18.74
CA GLN A 155 -7.50 10.11 19.94
C GLN A 155 -8.93 10.56 19.62
N LYS A 156 -9.12 11.25 18.49
CA LYS A 156 -10.44 11.65 18.00
C LYS A 156 -11.34 10.43 17.77
N LEU A 157 -10.85 9.42 17.04
CA LEU A 157 -11.62 8.20 16.77
C LEU A 157 -11.98 7.42 18.04
N LYS A 158 -11.04 7.28 18.99
CA LYS A 158 -11.34 6.63 20.28
C LYS A 158 -12.43 7.35 21.06
N LYS A 159 -12.44 8.68 21.04
CA LYS A 159 -13.48 9.49 21.69
C LYS A 159 -14.84 9.29 21.03
N GLU A 160 -14.89 9.31 19.70
CA GLU A 160 -16.12 9.07 18.93
C GLU A 160 -16.69 7.66 19.16
N ASP A 161 -15.84 6.63 19.19
CA ASP A 161 -16.23 5.24 19.48
C ASP A 161 -16.80 5.09 20.90
N SER A 162 -16.18 5.77 21.88
CA SER A 162 -16.63 5.73 23.28
C SER A 162 -18.01 6.38 23.44
N VAL A 163 -18.22 7.54 22.81
CA VAL A 163 -19.52 8.25 22.83
C VAL A 163 -20.62 7.44 22.15
N LYS A 164 -20.34 6.76 21.03
CA LYS A 164 -21.31 5.86 20.38
C LYS A 164 -21.67 4.67 21.27
N MET A 165 -20.70 4.07 21.96
CA MET A 165 -20.96 2.97 22.90
C MET A 165 -21.82 3.38 24.10
N GLU A 166 -21.72 4.63 24.56
CA GLU A 166 -22.55 5.17 25.65
C GLU A 166 -23.98 5.53 25.19
N LEU A 167 -24.16 5.93 23.93
CA LEU A 167 -25.46 6.33 23.38
C LEU A 167 -26.29 5.12 22.89
N ASP A 168 -25.65 4.08 22.36
CA ASP A 168 -26.33 2.88 21.83
C ASP A 168 -26.41 1.75 22.88
N HIS A 169 -27.22 1.95 23.94
CA HIS A 169 -27.60 0.87 24.87
C HIS A 169 -28.51 -0.20 24.22
N SER A 170 -28.94 0.02 22.98
CA SER A 170 -29.68 -0.93 22.15
C SER A 170 -29.30 -0.72 20.69
N VAL A 171 -28.50 -1.61 20.09
CA VAL A 171 -28.54 -2.07 18.68
C VAL A 171 -27.31 -2.94 18.34
N ASN A 172 -27.60 -4.05 17.64
CA ASN A 172 -26.75 -5.02 16.93
C ASN A 172 -25.23 -5.10 17.21
N LYS A 173 -24.81 -6.27 17.73
CA LYS A 173 -23.42 -6.72 17.89
C LYS A 173 -22.72 -7.12 16.57
N ASP A 174 -23.11 -6.60 15.40
CA ASP A 174 -22.37 -6.92 14.16
C ASP A 174 -21.18 -5.95 14.02
N PRO A 175 -19.92 -6.41 14.25
CA PRO A 175 -18.76 -5.54 14.22
C PRO A 175 -18.52 -4.91 12.84
N ARG A 176 -19.05 -5.53 11.77
CA ARG A 176 -18.93 -5.06 10.38
C ARG A 176 -19.71 -3.77 10.16
N LEU A 177 -20.88 -3.63 10.81
CA LEU A 177 -21.73 -2.45 10.71
C LEU A 177 -21.12 -1.26 11.49
N ASN A 178 -20.52 -1.53 12.66
CA ASN A 178 -19.84 -0.52 13.46
C ASN A 178 -18.54 -0.05 12.80
N SER A 179 -17.79 -0.94 12.14
CA SER A 179 -16.62 -0.54 11.36
C SER A 179 -17.00 0.34 10.16
N ALA A 180 -18.21 0.17 9.59
CA ALA A 180 -18.71 0.97 8.47
C ALA A 180 -18.97 2.44 8.84
N LEU A 181 -19.05 2.76 10.14
CA LEU A 181 -19.26 4.11 10.67
C LEU A 181 -17.97 4.89 10.96
N ALA A 182 -16.79 4.26 10.90
CA ALA A 182 -15.51 4.96 11.02
C ALA A 182 -15.21 5.68 9.68
N GLY A 183 -15.21 7.01 9.63
CA GLY A 183 -15.15 7.77 8.37
C GLY A 183 -14.06 7.33 7.38
N LYS A 184 -14.23 7.64 6.08
CA LYS A 184 -13.31 7.23 4.98
C LYS A 184 -11.83 7.52 5.27
N GLU A 185 -11.55 8.60 6.00
CA GLU A 185 -10.21 9.02 6.47
C GLU A 185 -9.50 7.98 7.34
N SER A 186 -10.25 7.15 8.09
CA SER A 186 -9.69 6.14 9.01
C SER A 186 -9.17 4.88 8.31
N ARG A 187 -9.54 4.69 7.03
CA ARG A 187 -9.38 3.42 6.32
C ARG A 187 -8.41 3.45 5.14
N SER A 188 -7.83 4.62 4.86
CA SER A 188 -7.22 4.89 3.56
C SER A 188 -5.92 5.71 3.71
N GLY A 189 -4.88 5.36 2.93
CA GLY A 189 -3.56 6.01 3.03
C GLY A 189 -2.35 5.16 2.62
N THR A 190 -2.56 3.99 2.05
CA THR A 190 -1.49 3.12 1.52
C THR A 190 -0.71 3.79 0.39
N VAL A 191 0.60 3.59 0.36
CA VAL A 191 1.47 4.06 -0.72
C VAL A 191 1.88 2.90 -1.61
N GLY A 192 2.23 3.21 -2.85
CA GLY A 192 2.74 2.18 -3.74
C GLY A 192 3.19 2.70 -5.09
N ALA A 193 3.88 1.84 -5.82
CA ALA A 193 4.47 2.12 -7.12
C ALA A 193 4.40 0.89 -8.03
N VAL A 194 4.24 1.14 -9.33
CA VAL A 194 4.35 0.13 -10.39
C VAL A 194 5.25 0.65 -11.50
N ALA A 195 6.05 -0.22 -12.10
CA ALA A 195 7.02 0.18 -13.11
C ALA A 195 7.15 -0.83 -14.25
N LEU A 196 7.46 -0.31 -15.44
CA LEU A 196 7.94 -1.03 -16.62
C LEU A 196 9.35 -0.53 -16.96
N ASP A 197 10.34 -1.42 -17.00
CA ASP A 197 11.73 -1.08 -17.31
C ASP A 197 12.09 -1.21 -18.80
N LYS A 198 13.32 -0.80 -19.16
CA LYS A 198 13.82 -0.84 -20.55
C LYS A 198 13.93 -2.24 -21.13
N SER A 199 13.96 -3.27 -20.27
CA SER A 199 14.00 -4.68 -20.64
C SER A 199 12.59 -5.29 -20.77
N GLY A 200 11.54 -4.49 -20.53
CA GLY A 200 10.16 -4.95 -20.56
C GLY A 200 9.72 -5.68 -19.30
N ASN A 201 10.44 -5.54 -18.17
CA ASN A 201 10.02 -6.17 -16.92
C ASN A 201 9.12 -5.26 -16.11
N LEU A 202 8.08 -5.86 -15.56
CA LEU A 202 7.12 -5.23 -14.66
C LEU A 202 7.48 -5.50 -13.20
N ALA A 203 7.24 -4.52 -12.33
CA ALA A 203 7.32 -4.71 -10.89
C ALA A 203 6.25 -3.88 -10.18
N ALA A 204 5.83 -4.34 -8.99
CA ALA A 204 4.88 -3.65 -8.13
C ALA A 204 5.37 -3.66 -6.67
N ALA A 205 5.12 -2.57 -5.95
CA ALA A 205 5.45 -2.41 -4.54
C ALA A 205 4.35 -1.63 -3.81
N THR A 206 3.94 -2.10 -2.63
CA THR A 206 2.91 -1.47 -1.79
C THR A 206 3.35 -1.48 -0.32
N SER A 207 3.15 -0.37 0.40
CA SER A 207 3.49 -0.23 1.83
C SER A 207 2.43 0.56 2.58
N THR A 208 2.19 0.22 3.85
CA THR A 208 1.12 0.85 4.65
C THR A 208 1.37 0.76 6.16
N GLY A 209 0.82 1.72 6.92
CA GLY A 209 0.56 1.57 8.36
C GLY A 209 -0.77 0.86 8.67
N GLY A 210 -1.57 0.57 7.65
CA GLY A 210 -2.90 -0.03 7.79
C GLY A 210 -3.97 1.01 8.08
N MET A 211 -4.90 0.67 8.98
CA MET A 211 -6.04 1.53 9.34
C MET A 211 -5.85 2.13 10.74
N THR A 212 -6.29 3.37 10.91
CA THR A 212 -6.29 4.00 12.24
C THR A 212 -7.21 3.21 13.16
N ASN A 213 -6.79 3.01 14.41
CA ASN A 213 -7.53 2.25 15.42
C ASN A 213 -7.67 0.75 15.11
N LYS A 214 -6.84 0.19 14.20
CA LYS A 214 -6.82 -1.27 13.93
C LYS A 214 -6.46 -2.05 15.20
N ARG A 215 -7.03 -3.25 15.35
CA ARG A 215 -6.89 -4.10 16.55
C ARG A 215 -6.18 -5.41 16.22
N TYR A 216 -5.59 -6.02 17.26
CA TYR A 216 -5.19 -7.43 17.30
C TYR A 216 -4.24 -7.89 16.19
N GLY A 217 -3.36 -7.00 15.71
CA GLY A 217 -2.45 -7.31 14.61
C GLY A 217 -3.15 -7.45 13.26
N ARG A 218 -4.27 -6.74 13.03
CA ARG A 218 -4.99 -6.73 11.75
C ARG A 218 -4.03 -6.45 10.59
N VAL A 219 -4.08 -7.35 9.60
CA VAL A 219 -3.34 -7.26 8.34
C VAL A 219 -4.30 -6.86 7.21
N GLY A 220 -3.89 -5.87 6.42
CA GLY A 220 -4.64 -5.42 5.24
C GLY A 220 -4.26 -6.16 3.95
N ASP A 221 -4.64 -5.59 2.82
CA ASP A 221 -4.34 -6.10 1.48
C ASP A 221 -2.87 -5.90 1.06
N SER A 222 -2.23 -4.84 1.56
CA SER A 222 -0.91 -4.41 1.12
C SER A 222 0.21 -5.46 1.19
N PRO A 223 0.32 -6.34 2.21
CA PRO A 223 1.33 -7.40 2.22
C PRO A 223 0.85 -8.70 1.55
N ILE A 224 -0.40 -8.76 1.08
CA ILE A 224 -1.00 -9.97 0.51
C ILE A 224 -0.85 -9.94 -1.01
N ILE A 225 0.07 -10.76 -1.53
CA ILE A 225 0.29 -10.90 -2.97
C ILE A 225 -0.99 -11.33 -3.68
N GLY A 226 -1.34 -10.60 -4.73
CA GLY A 226 -2.58 -10.76 -5.49
C GLY A 226 -3.76 -9.96 -4.95
N ALA A 227 -3.72 -9.50 -3.70
CA ALA A 227 -4.73 -8.56 -3.19
C ALA A 227 -4.26 -7.11 -3.39
N GLY A 228 -3.26 -6.68 -2.63
CA GLY A 228 -2.75 -5.30 -2.66
C GLY A 228 -1.65 -5.05 -3.71
N THR A 229 -0.86 -6.09 -4.01
CA THR A 229 0.30 -6.00 -4.90
C THR A 229 0.33 -7.19 -5.83
N TYR A 230 0.53 -6.96 -7.13
CA TYR A 230 0.77 -8.04 -8.08
C TYR A 230 1.57 -7.54 -9.28
N ALA A 231 2.44 -8.38 -9.85
CA ALA A 231 3.13 -8.09 -11.10
C ALA A 231 3.31 -9.36 -11.95
N SER A 232 3.12 -9.22 -13.25
CA SER A 232 3.40 -10.27 -14.24
C SER A 232 3.75 -9.65 -15.58
N ASN A 233 4.90 -10.05 -16.15
CA ASN A 233 5.32 -9.63 -17.49
C ASN A 233 4.36 -10.06 -18.60
N LYS A 234 3.44 -11.01 -18.32
CA LYS A 234 2.40 -11.42 -19.28
C LYS A 234 1.24 -10.44 -19.36
N THR A 235 1.05 -9.60 -18.34
CA THR A 235 -0.17 -8.80 -18.16
C THR A 235 0.16 -7.42 -17.65
N CYS A 236 0.18 -7.21 -16.33
CA CYS A 236 0.33 -5.92 -15.69
C CYS A 236 1.00 -6.01 -14.32
N ALA A 237 1.49 -4.86 -13.86
CA ALA A 237 1.79 -4.57 -12.47
C ALA A 237 0.67 -3.72 -11.87
N VAL A 238 0.26 -4.03 -10.65
CA VAL A 238 -0.85 -3.38 -9.93
C VAL A 238 -0.44 -3.14 -8.47
N SER A 239 -0.71 -1.93 -7.99
CA SER A 239 -0.60 -1.53 -6.58
C SER A 239 -1.91 -0.88 -6.13
N CYS A 240 -2.47 -1.36 -5.02
CA CYS A 240 -3.79 -0.98 -4.55
C CYS A 240 -3.76 -0.07 -3.31
N THR A 241 -4.85 0.67 -3.12
CA THR A 241 -5.11 1.44 -1.89
C THR A 241 -6.60 1.50 -1.62
N GLY A 242 -7.02 1.22 -0.40
CA GLY A 242 -8.43 1.37 0.00
C GLY A 242 -8.76 0.53 1.21
N TRP A 243 -10.03 0.10 1.30
CA TRP A 243 -10.48 -0.75 2.39
C TRP A 243 -10.02 -2.20 2.20
N GLY A 244 -8.86 -2.51 2.76
CA GLY A 244 -8.12 -3.76 2.49
C GLY A 244 -8.91 -5.07 2.61
N GLU A 245 -9.89 -5.16 3.52
CA GLU A 245 -10.75 -6.34 3.66
C GLU A 245 -11.45 -6.71 2.34
N TYR A 246 -11.88 -5.71 1.56
CA TYR A 246 -12.55 -5.94 0.28
C TYR A 246 -11.55 -6.29 -0.83
N TYR A 247 -10.36 -5.70 -0.79
CA TYR A 247 -9.30 -6.00 -1.75
C TYR A 247 -8.79 -7.44 -1.57
N ILE A 248 -8.68 -7.93 -0.34
CA ILE A 248 -8.39 -9.34 -0.04
C ILE A 248 -9.51 -10.24 -0.57
N ARG A 249 -10.77 -9.93 -0.24
CA ARG A 249 -11.93 -10.74 -0.64
C ARG A 249 -12.12 -10.82 -2.16
N LEU A 250 -11.74 -9.78 -2.89
CA LEU A 250 -11.80 -9.73 -4.35
C LEU A 250 -10.53 -10.25 -5.01
N VAL A 251 -9.46 -10.51 -4.25
CA VAL A 251 -8.12 -10.81 -4.79
C VAL A 251 -7.77 -9.78 -5.88
N MET A 252 -7.93 -8.50 -5.52
CA MET A 252 -8.12 -7.39 -6.46
C MET A 252 -7.06 -7.33 -7.57
N ALA A 253 -5.78 -7.21 -7.17
CA ALA A 253 -4.68 -7.04 -8.11
C ALA A 253 -4.52 -8.25 -9.05
N LYS A 254 -4.64 -9.48 -8.52
CA LYS A 254 -4.55 -10.71 -9.33
C LYS A 254 -5.72 -10.85 -10.28
N THR A 255 -6.94 -10.53 -9.83
CA THR A 255 -8.15 -10.64 -10.66
C THR A 255 -8.06 -9.74 -11.88
N ILE A 256 -7.50 -8.53 -11.75
CA ILE A 256 -7.23 -7.64 -12.90
C ILE A 256 -6.26 -8.31 -13.88
N SER A 257 -5.16 -8.88 -13.39
CA SER A 257 -4.25 -9.66 -14.24
C SER A 257 -4.95 -10.84 -14.92
N ASP A 258 -5.80 -11.58 -14.21
CA ASP A 258 -6.50 -12.76 -14.78
C ASP A 258 -7.56 -12.39 -15.80
N MET A 259 -8.23 -11.26 -15.60
CA MET A 259 -9.13 -10.71 -16.61
C MET A 259 -8.38 -10.33 -17.88
N MET A 260 -7.15 -9.82 -17.78
CA MET A 260 -6.31 -9.57 -18.96
C MET A 260 -5.81 -10.87 -19.59
N GLU A 261 -5.22 -11.79 -18.80
CA GLU A 261 -4.60 -13.02 -19.31
C GLU A 261 -5.64 -13.96 -19.93
N PHE A 262 -6.71 -14.26 -19.19
CA PHE A 262 -7.70 -15.26 -19.57
C PHE A 262 -8.94 -14.63 -20.20
N GLY A 263 -9.41 -13.52 -19.63
CA GLY A 263 -10.61 -12.82 -20.13
C GLY A 263 -10.36 -11.90 -21.33
N LYS A 264 -9.09 -11.65 -21.69
CA LYS A 264 -8.69 -10.75 -22.79
C LYS A 264 -9.21 -9.32 -22.64
N TYR A 265 -9.45 -8.87 -21.41
CA TYR A 265 -9.79 -7.48 -21.11
C TYR A 265 -8.59 -6.58 -21.37
N SER A 266 -8.85 -5.34 -21.79
CA SER A 266 -7.85 -4.27 -21.67
C SER A 266 -7.58 -3.96 -20.19
N LEU A 267 -6.42 -3.38 -19.87
CA LEU A 267 -6.12 -2.96 -18.50
C LEU A 267 -7.21 -2.03 -17.94
N LYS A 268 -7.63 -1.06 -18.75
CA LYS A 268 -8.69 -0.09 -18.39
C LYS A 268 -10.03 -0.77 -18.10
N ASP A 269 -10.45 -1.73 -18.93
CA ASP A 269 -11.74 -2.40 -18.73
C ASP A 269 -11.72 -3.31 -17.51
N ALA A 270 -10.61 -4.03 -17.27
CA ALA A 270 -10.43 -4.84 -16.08
C ALA A 270 -10.42 -3.97 -14.80
N ALA A 271 -9.68 -2.87 -14.80
CA ALA A 271 -9.65 -1.93 -13.69
C ALA A 271 -11.03 -1.30 -13.43
N ASN A 272 -11.74 -0.87 -14.47
CA ASN A 272 -13.09 -0.29 -14.35
C ASN A 272 -14.10 -1.30 -13.79
N GLU A 273 -14.10 -2.53 -14.30
CA GLU A 273 -14.99 -3.58 -13.80
C GLU A 273 -14.76 -3.84 -12.30
N MET A 274 -13.50 -3.95 -11.89
CA MET A 274 -13.16 -4.28 -10.51
C MET A 274 -13.36 -3.10 -9.55
N VAL A 275 -12.85 -1.91 -9.88
CA VAL A 275 -12.85 -0.73 -9.00
C VAL A 275 -14.18 0.01 -9.03
N MET A 276 -14.78 0.19 -10.22
CA MET A 276 -15.98 1.04 -10.35
C MET A 276 -17.29 0.25 -10.20
N LYS A 277 -17.27 -1.08 -10.32
CA LYS A 277 -18.48 -1.91 -10.18
C LYS A 277 -18.41 -2.89 -9.02
N ARG A 278 -17.48 -3.84 -9.04
CA ARG A 278 -17.47 -4.95 -8.07
C ARG A 278 -17.12 -4.51 -6.65
N LEU A 279 -16.12 -3.64 -6.50
CA LEU A 279 -15.72 -3.11 -5.19
C LEU A 279 -16.87 -2.34 -4.50
N PRO A 280 -17.51 -1.33 -5.13
CA PRO A 280 -18.65 -0.62 -4.54
C PRO A 280 -19.86 -1.51 -4.28
N THR A 281 -20.12 -2.51 -5.13
CA THR A 281 -21.23 -3.46 -4.94
C THR A 281 -21.11 -4.24 -3.63
N LEU A 282 -19.88 -4.49 -3.15
CA LEU A 282 -19.64 -5.11 -1.86
C LEU A 282 -19.64 -4.11 -0.68
N GLY A 283 -19.67 -2.82 -0.97
CA GLY A 283 -19.51 -1.74 0.02
C GLY A 283 -18.05 -1.36 0.29
N GLY A 284 -17.11 -1.83 -0.53
CA GLY A 284 -15.72 -1.40 -0.48
C GLY A 284 -15.50 -0.07 -1.19
N ASP A 285 -14.39 0.59 -0.89
CA ASP A 285 -13.97 1.85 -1.50
C ASP A 285 -12.44 1.89 -1.61
N GLY A 286 -11.92 2.63 -2.58
CA GLY A 286 -10.49 2.72 -2.87
C GLY A 286 -10.15 2.98 -4.34
N GLY A 287 -8.88 2.80 -4.67
CA GLY A 287 -8.37 2.82 -6.03
C GLY A 287 -7.15 1.92 -6.20
N LEU A 288 -6.48 2.07 -7.33
CA LEU A 288 -5.22 1.41 -7.65
C LEU A 288 -4.48 2.22 -8.72
N ILE A 289 -3.21 1.90 -8.90
CA ILE A 289 -2.44 2.23 -10.09
C ILE A 289 -2.06 0.93 -10.79
N ALA A 290 -1.94 0.98 -12.10
CA ALA A 290 -1.47 -0.17 -12.87
C ALA A 290 -0.68 0.27 -14.09
N VAL A 291 0.17 -0.63 -14.59
CA VAL A 291 0.81 -0.51 -15.91
C VAL A 291 0.85 -1.89 -16.56
N ASP A 292 0.47 -1.97 -17.84
CA ASP A 292 0.52 -3.23 -18.60
C ASP A 292 1.88 -3.46 -19.28
N HIS A 293 2.07 -4.67 -19.81
CA HIS A 293 3.29 -5.07 -20.49
C HIS A 293 3.56 -4.32 -21.81
N GLN A 294 2.60 -3.50 -22.28
CA GLN A 294 2.73 -2.61 -23.44
C GLN A 294 3.02 -1.16 -23.01
N GLY A 295 2.96 -0.86 -21.71
CA GLY A 295 3.19 0.46 -21.14
C GLY A 295 1.93 1.33 -21.04
N HIS A 296 0.73 0.77 -21.20
CA HIS A 296 -0.51 1.51 -20.90
C HIS A 296 -0.71 1.62 -19.40
N VAL A 297 -1.27 2.75 -18.96
CA VAL A 297 -1.55 3.10 -17.55
C VAL A 297 -3.05 3.31 -17.36
#